data_AF-Q83CW7-F1
#
_entry.id   AF-Q83CW7-F1
#
_cell.length_a   1.000
_cell.length_b   1.000
_cell.length_c   1.000
_cell.angle_alpha   90.00
_cell.angle_beta   90.00
_cell.angle_gamma   90.00
#
_symmetry.space_group_name_H-M   'P 1'
#
loop_
_entity.id
_entity.type
_entity.pdbx_description
1 polymer ?
#
loop_
_entity_poly.entity_id
_entity_poly.type
_entity_poly.pdbx_seq_one_letter_code
_entity_poly.pdbx_strand_id
1 'polypeptide(L)'
;MISTDAKILINDWQNLHDKIVENATYIKESKKVNETASTLISDQQLEDALEGPLQSFFRQKLSAYATLSKIRLLLVTTKDEIFKKNPREDAPPKAILEKITSAELNKIQQTLNELTKSHYQQWQEKRESWNKLLIMALTANGITLSEIEIKELKDKEPLSELKNRFIDLNIPFPSTKLMNFEHYLRAKVYLATRSSLSRQQQPHDDNIITKLLKKLNNEFNQIHKEETELIKAQQNETQEPLKPLPFEDRSK
;
A
#
# COMPACT_ATOMS: atom_id res chain seq x y z
N MET A 1 4.36 14.74 -7.40
CA MET A 1 5.54 14.89 -6.52
C MET A 1 5.05 15.25 -5.13
N ILE A 2 5.42 14.48 -4.10
CA ILE A 2 5.02 14.70 -2.70
C ILE A 2 6.00 15.71 -2.10
N SER A 3 5.49 16.73 -1.39
CA SER A 3 6.34 17.78 -0.82
C SER A 3 7.28 17.23 0.27
N THR A 4 8.40 17.90 0.50
CA THR A 4 9.37 17.58 1.57
C THR A 4 8.69 17.51 2.94
N ASP A 5 7.75 18.40 3.21
CA ASP A 5 6.98 18.44 4.46
C ASP A 5 6.14 17.19 4.67
N ALA A 6 5.54 16.67 3.59
CA ALA A 6 4.81 15.42 3.65
C ALA A 6 5.75 14.23 3.89
N LYS A 7 6.97 14.23 3.33
CA LYS A 7 7.96 13.19 3.64
C LYS A 7 8.37 13.22 5.12
N ILE A 8 8.60 14.41 5.68
CA ILE A 8 8.93 14.58 7.10
C ILE A 8 7.82 14.00 7.99
N LEU A 9 6.56 14.34 7.71
CA LEU A 9 5.42 13.78 8.46
C LEU A 9 5.35 12.25 8.41
N ILE A 10 5.73 11.63 7.29
CA ILE A 10 5.75 10.16 7.18
C ILE A 10 6.88 9.56 8.01
N ASN A 11 8.05 10.18 7.99
CA ASN A 11 9.20 9.73 8.79
C ASN A 11 8.93 9.87 10.29
N ASP A 12 8.15 10.87 10.72
CA ASP A 12 7.75 11.04 12.13
C ASP A 12 6.87 9.88 12.64
N TRP A 13 6.19 9.15 11.74
CA TRP A 13 5.42 7.97 12.10
C TRP A 13 6.18 6.67 11.82
N GLN A 14 7.06 6.29 12.73
CA GLN A 14 7.96 5.14 12.57
C GLN A 14 7.25 3.85 12.11
N ASN A 15 6.08 3.52 12.68
CA ASN A 15 5.36 2.30 12.27
C ASN A 15 4.94 2.31 10.80
N LEU A 16 4.50 3.46 10.27
CA LEU A 16 4.11 3.55 8.86
C LEU A 16 5.34 3.61 7.96
N HIS A 17 6.36 4.37 8.39
CA HIS A 17 7.68 4.40 7.75
C HIS A 17 8.22 2.99 7.53
N ASP A 18 8.27 2.18 8.60
CA ASP A 18 8.79 0.81 8.54
C ASP A 18 8.01 -0.06 7.56
N LYS A 19 6.68 0.13 7.46
CA LYS A 19 5.85 -0.60 6.48
C LYS A 19 6.05 -0.14 5.04
N ILE A 20 6.35 1.13 4.81
CA ILE A 20 6.72 1.64 3.47
C ILE A 20 8.08 1.06 3.07
N VAL A 21 9.07 1.13 3.96
CA VAL A 21 10.40 0.55 3.72
C VAL A 21 10.27 -0.95 3.48
N GLU A 22 9.59 -1.69 4.36
CA GLU A 22 9.34 -3.13 4.20
C GLU A 22 8.62 -3.44 2.88
N ASN A 23 7.72 -2.57 2.41
CA ASN A 23 7.02 -2.75 1.14
C ASN A 23 7.89 -2.54 -0.09
N ALA A 24 8.81 -1.59 -0.01
CA ALA A 24 9.68 -1.21 -1.11
C ALA A 24 11.06 -1.92 -1.06
N THR A 25 11.34 -2.68 0.01
CA THR A 25 12.62 -3.39 0.15
C THR A 25 12.74 -4.46 -0.93
N TYR A 26 13.79 -4.33 -1.73
CA TYR A 26 14.07 -5.17 -2.88
C TYR A 26 14.53 -6.58 -2.47
N ILE A 27 14.06 -7.60 -3.19
CA ILE A 27 14.40 -9.00 -2.90
C ILE A 27 15.88 -9.30 -3.20
N LYS A 28 16.51 -8.66 -4.20
CA LYS A 28 17.95 -8.92 -4.49
C LYS A 28 18.92 -8.03 -3.66
N GLU A 29 18.47 -6.97 -3.00
CA GLU A 29 19.31 -6.13 -2.09
C GLU A 29 19.44 -6.70 -0.68
N SER A 30 18.63 -7.69 -0.31
CA SER A 30 18.90 -8.51 0.88
C SER A 30 20.29 -9.20 0.86
N LYS A 31 21.01 -9.14 -0.27
CA LYS A 31 22.41 -9.58 -0.43
C LYS A 31 23.47 -8.46 -0.36
N LYS A 32 23.09 -7.18 -0.27
CA LYS A 32 24.03 -6.05 -0.19
C LYS A 32 23.51 -4.94 0.74
N VAL A 33 23.41 -5.23 2.04
CA VAL A 33 23.24 -4.17 3.04
C VAL A 33 24.63 -3.79 3.56
N ASN A 34 25.26 -2.83 2.91
CA ASN A 34 26.36 -2.04 3.43
C ASN A 34 26.42 -0.76 2.60
N GLU A 35 25.48 0.15 2.82
CA GLU A 35 25.64 1.56 2.45
C GLU A 35 24.63 2.39 3.23
N THR A 36 25.12 3.51 3.75
CA THR A 36 24.50 4.46 4.69
C THR A 36 22.99 4.65 4.50
N ALA A 37 22.21 4.12 5.45
CA ALA A 37 20.76 4.27 5.47
C ALA A 37 20.39 5.76 5.62
N SER A 38 19.91 6.36 4.53
CA SER A 38 19.09 7.57 4.61
C SER A 38 17.92 7.30 5.56
N THR A 39 17.77 8.12 6.60
CA THR A 39 16.62 8.09 7.52
C THR A 39 15.32 8.56 6.85
N LEU A 40 15.39 9.15 5.66
CA LEU A 40 14.22 9.63 4.92
C LEU A 40 13.82 8.66 3.81
N ILE A 41 12.51 8.40 3.69
CA ILE A 41 11.92 7.63 2.58
C ILE A 41 12.22 8.31 1.24
N SER A 42 12.72 7.54 0.29
CA SER A 42 13.00 7.96 -1.09
C SER A 42 11.71 8.15 -1.91
N ASP A 43 11.80 8.90 -3.02
CA ASP A 43 10.66 9.07 -3.93
C ASP A 43 10.16 7.74 -4.52
N GLN A 44 11.08 6.82 -4.81
CA GLN A 44 10.71 5.50 -5.34
C GLN A 44 9.90 4.68 -4.35
N GLN A 45 10.32 4.66 -3.08
CA GLN A 45 9.60 3.94 -2.01
C GLN A 45 8.20 4.53 -1.79
N LEU A 46 8.04 5.85 -1.94
CA LEU A 46 6.73 6.52 -1.89
C LEU A 46 5.88 6.19 -3.10
N GLU A 47 6.44 6.17 -4.31
CA GLU A 47 5.72 5.75 -5.52
C GLU A 47 5.23 4.30 -5.37
N ASP A 48 6.10 3.39 -4.92
CA ASP A 48 5.74 1.99 -4.71
C ASP A 48 4.65 1.81 -3.66
N ALA A 49 4.66 2.63 -2.61
CA ALA A 49 3.62 2.63 -1.59
C ALA A 49 2.30 3.25 -2.08
N LEU A 50 2.34 4.32 -2.87
CA LEU A 50 1.15 5.15 -3.18
C LEU A 50 0.57 4.94 -4.58
N GLU A 51 1.29 4.22 -5.43
CA GLU A 51 0.84 3.82 -6.76
C GLU A 51 0.81 2.30 -6.95
N GLY A 52 1.42 1.53 -6.03
CA GLY A 52 1.37 0.08 -6.01
C GLY A 52 0.06 -0.50 -5.44
N PRO A 53 -0.05 -1.84 -5.32
CA PRO A 53 -1.29 -2.51 -4.92
C PRO A 53 -1.73 -2.22 -3.49
N LEU A 54 -0.82 -1.78 -2.61
CA LEU A 54 -1.13 -1.40 -1.22
C LEU A 54 -1.48 0.07 -1.04
N GLN A 55 -1.66 0.84 -2.11
CA GLN A 55 -1.90 2.28 -2.00
C GLN A 55 -3.10 2.65 -1.12
N SER A 56 -4.17 1.87 -1.14
CA SER A 56 -5.36 2.13 -0.33
C SER A 56 -5.03 2.06 1.15
N PHE A 57 -4.25 1.06 1.57
CA PHE A 57 -3.75 0.93 2.93
C PHE A 57 -2.88 2.13 3.32
N PHE A 58 -1.86 2.46 2.52
CA PHE A 58 -0.94 3.55 2.85
C PHE A 58 -1.64 4.91 2.88
N ARG A 59 -2.45 5.24 1.86
CA ARG A 59 -3.20 6.51 1.80
C ARG A 59 -4.15 6.67 2.97
N GLN A 60 -4.84 5.61 3.35
CA GLN A 60 -5.75 5.62 4.49
C GLN A 60 -5.01 5.89 5.80
N LYS A 61 -3.90 5.19 6.05
CA LYS A 61 -3.10 5.41 7.27
C LYS A 61 -2.50 6.81 7.28
N LEU A 62 -1.96 7.28 6.15
CA LEU A 62 -1.46 8.65 6.02
C LEU A 62 -2.53 9.69 6.33
N SER A 63 -3.75 9.52 5.81
CA SER A 63 -4.86 10.42 6.10
C SER A 63 -5.20 10.45 7.60
N ALA A 64 -5.28 9.28 8.24
CA ALA A 64 -5.51 9.18 9.68
C ALA A 64 -4.44 9.91 10.51
N TYR A 65 -3.17 9.73 10.14
CA TYR A 65 -2.06 10.39 10.83
C TYR A 65 -2.01 11.89 10.57
N ALA A 66 -2.29 12.33 9.34
CA ALA A 66 -2.38 13.74 9.01
C ALA A 66 -3.46 14.45 9.86
N THR A 67 -4.63 13.81 10.04
CA THR A 67 -5.69 14.32 10.93
C THR A 67 -5.20 14.45 12.37
N LEU A 68 -4.54 13.41 12.89
CA LEU A 68 -3.99 13.43 14.25
C LEU A 68 -2.92 14.54 14.43
N SER A 69 -1.96 14.62 13.51
CA SER A 69 -0.87 15.60 13.53
C SER A 69 -1.38 17.03 13.41
N LYS A 70 -2.40 17.26 12.57
CA LYS A 70 -3.08 18.56 12.48
C LYS A 70 -3.64 18.98 13.84
N ILE A 71 -4.29 18.07 14.57
CA ILE A 71 -4.89 18.39 15.88
C ILE A 71 -3.81 18.63 16.94
N ARG A 72 -2.71 17.86 16.91
CA ARG A 72 -1.55 18.13 17.77
C ARG A 72 -1.00 19.53 17.55
N LEU A 73 -0.80 19.92 16.29
CA LEU A 73 -0.33 21.25 15.95
C LEU A 73 -1.31 22.34 16.45
N LEU A 74 -2.62 22.11 16.32
CA LEU A 74 -3.65 23.02 16.80
C LEU A 74 -3.66 23.17 18.34
N LEU A 75 -3.48 22.08 19.08
CA LEU A 75 -3.36 22.14 20.55
C LEU A 75 -2.10 22.88 21.01
N VAL A 76 -0.98 22.72 20.31
CA VAL A 76 0.26 23.43 20.63
C VAL A 76 0.11 24.93 20.32
N THR A 77 -0.39 25.26 19.13
CA THR A 77 -0.54 26.67 18.70
C THR A 77 -1.56 27.44 19.52
N THR A 78 -2.61 26.81 20.06
CA THR A 78 -3.56 27.49 20.96
C THR A 78 -3.03 27.69 22.38
N LYS A 79 -2.03 26.91 22.82
CA LYS A 79 -1.36 27.10 24.10
C LYS A 79 -0.27 28.18 24.03
N ASP A 80 0.30 28.40 22.85
CA ASP A 80 1.39 29.35 22.59
C ASP A 80 0.91 30.82 22.61
N GLU A 81 1.57 31.67 23.40
CA GLU A 81 1.18 33.07 23.59
C GLU A 81 1.37 33.93 22.33
N ILE A 82 2.28 33.54 21.45
CA ILE A 82 2.57 34.27 20.20
C ILE A 82 1.39 34.15 19.24
N PHE A 83 0.80 32.95 19.13
CA PHE A 83 -0.32 32.68 18.23
C PHE A 83 -1.68 33.16 18.78
N LYS A 84 -1.80 33.34 20.11
CA LYS A 84 -2.96 34.03 20.69
C LYS A 84 -3.05 35.50 20.26
N LYS A 85 -1.91 36.15 19.98
CA LYS A 85 -1.85 37.57 19.58
C LYS A 85 -2.18 37.79 18.10
N ASN A 86 -1.96 36.79 17.24
CA ASN A 86 -2.26 36.82 15.80
C ASN A 86 -3.01 35.54 15.38
N PRO A 87 -4.32 35.44 15.63
CA PRO A 87 -5.10 34.27 15.22
C PRO A 87 -5.13 34.15 13.69
N ARG A 88 -4.81 32.97 13.15
CA ARG A 88 -5.00 32.66 11.72
C ARG A 88 -6.51 32.55 11.43
N GLU A 89 -6.98 33.02 10.27
CA GLU A 89 -8.40 32.95 9.85
C GLU A 89 -8.96 31.52 9.82
N ASP A 90 -8.10 30.51 9.62
CA ASP A 90 -8.46 29.08 9.67
C ASP A 90 -8.46 28.47 11.09
N ALA A 91 -8.52 29.31 12.13
CA ALA A 91 -8.55 28.83 13.52
C ALA A 91 -9.81 27.99 13.79
N PRO A 92 -9.67 26.73 14.25
CA PRO A 92 -10.81 25.85 14.49
C PRO A 92 -11.67 26.33 15.68
N PRO A 93 -12.92 25.88 15.77
CA PRO A 93 -13.81 26.21 16.88
C PRO A 93 -13.19 25.85 18.25
N LYS A 94 -13.10 26.84 19.17
CA LYS A 94 -12.54 26.67 20.53
C LYS A 94 -13.13 25.48 21.29
N ALA A 95 -14.41 25.15 21.05
CA ALA A 95 -15.14 24.06 21.68
C ALA A 95 -14.55 22.65 21.46
N ILE A 96 -13.71 22.47 20.42
CA ILE A 96 -13.06 21.19 20.08
C ILE A 96 -11.77 21.01 20.87
N LEU A 97 -10.98 22.08 20.97
CA LEU A 97 -9.66 22.07 21.60
C LEU A 97 -9.74 22.03 23.13
N GLU A 98 -10.89 22.40 23.70
CA GLU A 98 -11.15 22.30 25.14
C GLU A 98 -11.47 20.86 25.60
N LYS A 99 -11.89 19.98 24.68
CA LYS A 99 -12.30 18.60 25.00
C LYS A 99 -11.22 17.54 24.77
N ILE A 100 -10.20 17.85 23.97
CA ILE A 100 -9.18 16.88 23.55
C ILE A 100 -7.85 17.21 24.23
N THR A 101 -7.34 16.26 25.00
CA THR A 101 -6.07 16.34 25.72
C THR A 101 -4.93 15.69 24.93
N SER A 102 -3.69 16.09 25.23
CA SER A 102 -2.50 15.43 24.66
C SER A 102 -2.43 13.93 25.01
N ALA A 103 -2.95 13.53 26.17
CA ALA A 103 -3.02 12.13 26.59
C ALA A 103 -3.98 11.31 25.70
N GLU A 104 -5.14 11.86 25.36
CA GLU A 104 -6.09 11.22 24.44
C GLU A 104 -5.50 11.08 23.04
N LEU A 105 -4.81 12.10 22.53
CA LEU A 105 -4.12 12.01 21.24
C LEU A 105 -3.01 10.95 21.21
N ASN A 106 -2.32 10.74 22.33
CA ASN A 106 -1.32 9.67 22.45
C ASN A 106 -1.99 8.29 22.45
N LYS A 107 -3.12 8.14 23.14
CA LYS A 107 -3.92 6.91 23.12
C LYS A 107 -4.43 6.60 21.71
N ILE A 108 -4.95 7.60 20.99
CA ILE A 108 -5.36 7.46 19.58
C ILE A 108 -4.18 7.01 18.72
N GLN A 109 -2.98 7.62 18.87
CA GLN A 109 -1.80 7.20 18.13
C GLN A 109 -1.42 5.74 18.42
N GLN A 110 -1.49 5.31 19.68
CA GLN A 110 -1.22 3.92 20.08
C GLN A 110 -2.20 2.95 19.43
N THR A 111 -3.50 3.27 19.41
CA THR A 111 -4.50 2.46 18.70
C THR A 111 -4.22 2.43 17.20
N LEU A 112 -3.93 3.57 16.57
CA LEU A 112 -3.58 3.61 15.15
C LEU A 112 -2.30 2.80 14.85
N ASN A 113 -1.33 2.79 15.76
CA ASN A 113 -0.12 1.99 15.67
C ASN A 113 -0.41 0.49 15.62
N GLU A 114 -1.25 0.01 16.54
CA GLU A 114 -1.68 -1.39 16.61
C GLU A 114 -2.48 -1.78 15.36
N LEU A 115 -3.44 -0.94 14.95
CA LEU A 115 -4.22 -1.16 13.73
C LEU A 115 -3.33 -1.18 12.50
N THR A 116 -2.33 -0.30 12.37
CA THR A 116 -1.39 -0.31 11.23
C THR A 116 -0.65 -1.64 11.14
N LYS A 117 -0.16 -2.18 12.26
CA LYS A 117 0.52 -3.49 12.28
C LYS A 117 -0.44 -4.63 11.93
N SER A 118 -1.61 -4.68 12.58
CA SER A 118 -2.62 -5.71 12.35
C SER A 118 -3.12 -5.73 10.91
N HIS A 119 -3.50 -4.56 10.38
CA HIS A 119 -4.02 -4.43 9.01
C HIS A 119 -2.98 -4.84 7.98
N TYR A 120 -1.72 -4.44 8.17
CA TYR A 120 -0.64 -4.84 7.28
C TYR A 120 -0.43 -6.36 7.26
N GLN A 121 -0.52 -7.01 8.41
CA GLN A 121 -0.44 -8.46 8.53
C GLN A 121 -1.59 -9.14 7.77
N GLN A 122 -2.83 -8.65 7.91
CA GLN A 122 -3.98 -9.15 7.14
C GLN A 122 -3.75 -9.05 5.62
N TRP A 123 -3.13 -7.95 5.15
CA TRP A 123 -2.77 -7.81 3.74
C TRP A 123 -1.75 -8.86 3.29
N GLN A 124 -0.75 -9.18 4.11
CA GLN A 124 0.21 -10.24 3.79
C GLN A 124 -0.47 -11.61 3.71
N GLU A 125 -1.34 -11.92 4.68
CA GLU A 125 -2.10 -13.18 4.71
C GLU A 125 -3.03 -13.34 3.50
N LYS A 126 -3.76 -12.27 3.15
CA LYS A 126 -4.60 -12.26 1.94
C LYS A 126 -3.78 -12.46 0.68
N ARG A 127 -2.65 -11.76 0.55
CA ARG A 127 -1.74 -11.90 -0.57
C ARG A 127 -1.22 -13.33 -0.72
N GLU A 128 -0.83 -13.98 0.38
CA GLU A 128 -0.42 -15.38 0.36
C GLU A 128 -1.54 -16.32 -0.09
N SER A 129 -2.77 -16.09 0.41
CA SER A 129 -3.96 -16.86 0.02
C SER A 129 -4.26 -16.70 -1.48
N TRP A 130 -4.26 -15.47 -1.99
CA TRP A 130 -4.50 -15.18 -3.41
C TRP A 130 -3.41 -15.78 -4.30
N ASN A 131 -2.15 -15.75 -3.88
CA ASN A 131 -1.07 -16.43 -4.61
C ASN A 131 -1.31 -17.94 -4.70
N LYS A 132 -1.73 -18.59 -3.60
CA LYS A 132 -2.08 -20.02 -3.60
C LYS A 132 -3.25 -20.31 -4.53
N LEU A 133 -4.32 -19.51 -4.46
CA LEU A 133 -5.50 -19.61 -5.32
C LEU A 133 -5.09 -19.57 -6.81
N LEU A 134 -4.29 -18.57 -7.20
CA LEU A 134 -3.85 -18.39 -8.59
C LEU A 134 -2.95 -19.52 -9.07
N ILE A 135 -2.03 -20.02 -8.24
CA ILE A 135 -1.17 -21.17 -8.58
C ILE A 135 -2.02 -22.42 -8.84
N MET A 136 -3.02 -22.68 -7.98
CA MET A 136 -3.94 -23.80 -8.15
C MET A 136 -4.77 -23.65 -9.43
N ALA A 137 -5.30 -22.45 -9.69
CA ALA A 137 -6.11 -22.17 -10.86
C ALA A 137 -5.30 -22.28 -12.17
N LEU A 138 -4.05 -21.81 -12.18
CA LEU A 138 -3.12 -22.00 -13.31
C LEU A 138 -2.89 -23.48 -13.61
N THR A 139 -2.62 -24.26 -12.56
CA THR A 139 -2.41 -25.72 -12.68
C THR A 139 -3.65 -26.42 -13.21
N ALA A 140 -4.83 -26.08 -12.69
CA ALA A 140 -6.12 -26.63 -13.15
C ALA A 140 -6.42 -26.28 -14.62
N ASN A 141 -5.90 -25.16 -15.11
CA ASN A 141 -6.02 -24.74 -16.51
C ASN A 141 -4.89 -25.27 -17.42
N GLY A 142 -4.06 -26.20 -16.93
CA GLY A 142 -3.00 -26.87 -17.69
C GLY A 142 -1.67 -26.10 -17.75
N ILE A 143 -1.52 -25.00 -17.00
CA ILE A 143 -0.28 -24.24 -16.94
C ILE A 143 0.56 -24.76 -15.78
N THR A 144 1.55 -25.60 -16.09
CA THR A 144 2.44 -26.20 -15.08
C THR A 144 3.61 -25.26 -14.77
N LEU A 145 3.56 -24.63 -13.60
CA LEU A 145 4.63 -23.78 -13.09
C LEU A 145 5.75 -24.62 -12.44
N SER A 146 7.00 -24.23 -12.65
CA SER A 146 8.14 -24.69 -11.84
C SER A 146 8.27 -23.89 -10.56
N GLU A 147 9.21 -24.33 -9.71
CA GLU A 147 9.59 -23.62 -8.49
C GLU A 147 9.98 -22.16 -8.73
N ILE A 148 10.61 -21.83 -9.87
CA ILE A 148 11.02 -20.46 -10.18
C ILE A 148 9.80 -19.57 -10.37
N GLU A 149 8.84 -19.96 -11.22
CA GLU A 149 7.64 -19.15 -11.45
C GLU A 149 6.74 -19.10 -10.20
N ILE A 150 6.66 -20.19 -9.44
CA ILE A 150 5.93 -20.22 -8.17
C ILE A 150 6.54 -19.23 -7.19
N LYS A 151 7.87 -19.20 -7.09
CA LYS A 151 8.59 -18.26 -6.23
C LYS A 151 8.35 -16.82 -6.69
N GLU A 152 8.53 -16.54 -7.98
CA GLU A 152 8.31 -15.21 -8.55
C GLU A 152 6.87 -14.70 -8.32
N LEU A 153 5.85 -15.56 -8.40
CA LEU A 153 4.47 -15.19 -8.07
C LEU A 153 4.32 -14.81 -6.59
N LYS A 154 4.93 -15.57 -5.68
CA LYS A 154 4.87 -15.34 -4.23
C LYS A 154 5.71 -14.14 -3.77
N ASP A 155 6.81 -13.88 -4.45
CA ASP A 155 7.78 -12.86 -4.11
C ASP A 155 7.15 -11.46 -4.03
N LYS A 156 7.46 -10.72 -2.96
CA LYS A 156 7.02 -9.34 -2.73
C LYS A 156 7.80 -8.38 -3.60
N GLU A 157 7.29 -8.17 -4.80
CA GLU A 157 7.91 -7.31 -5.81
C GLU A 157 7.27 -5.93 -5.80
N PRO A 158 8.02 -4.86 -5.48
CA PRO A 158 7.53 -3.48 -5.62
C PRO A 158 7.06 -3.17 -7.06
N LEU A 159 6.24 -2.13 -7.23
CA LEU A 159 5.68 -1.77 -8.54
C LEU A 159 6.80 -1.39 -9.52
N SER A 160 7.77 -0.62 -9.07
CA SER A 160 8.97 -0.22 -9.80
C SER A 160 9.73 -1.42 -10.36
N GLU A 161 9.95 -2.45 -9.55
CA GLU A 161 10.63 -3.68 -9.95
C GLU A 161 9.82 -4.49 -10.96
N LEU A 162 8.52 -4.60 -10.75
CA LEU A 162 7.65 -5.23 -11.73
C LEU A 162 7.71 -4.49 -13.07
N LYS A 163 7.67 -3.15 -13.08
CA LYS A 163 7.85 -2.33 -14.29
C LYS A 163 9.19 -2.63 -14.97
N ASN A 164 10.28 -2.66 -14.23
CA ASN A 164 11.62 -2.96 -14.75
C ASN A 164 11.68 -4.34 -15.42
N ARG A 165 11.04 -5.37 -14.84
CA ARG A 165 11.00 -6.70 -15.44
C ARG A 165 10.29 -6.74 -16.79
N PHE A 166 9.20 -5.97 -16.96
CA PHE A 166 8.55 -5.86 -18.27
C PHE A 166 9.47 -5.20 -19.30
N ILE A 167 10.23 -4.17 -18.89
CA ILE A 167 11.23 -3.50 -19.74
C ILE A 167 12.34 -4.47 -20.13
N ASP A 168 12.94 -5.17 -19.16
CA ASP A 168 14.05 -6.11 -19.37
C ASP A 168 13.68 -7.26 -20.31
N LEU A 169 12.43 -7.72 -20.26
CA LEU A 169 11.91 -8.77 -21.12
C LEU A 169 11.38 -8.26 -22.47
N ASN A 170 11.45 -6.94 -22.71
CA ASN A 170 10.89 -6.26 -23.88
C ASN A 170 9.41 -6.60 -24.11
N ILE A 171 8.62 -6.58 -23.02
CA ILE A 171 7.19 -6.86 -23.02
C ILE A 171 6.45 -5.54 -22.76
N PRO A 172 5.39 -5.22 -23.52
CA PRO A 172 4.55 -4.06 -23.23
C PRO A 172 4.01 -4.12 -21.79
N PHE A 173 4.29 -3.07 -21.01
CA PHE A 173 3.69 -2.93 -19.69
C PHE A 173 2.17 -2.76 -19.81
N PRO A 174 1.36 -3.34 -18.91
CA PRO A 174 -0.09 -3.20 -18.97
C PRO A 174 -0.52 -1.72 -18.96
N SER A 175 -1.49 -1.35 -19.81
CA SER A 175 -2.03 0.01 -19.85
C SER A 175 -2.87 0.35 -18.60
N THR A 176 -3.40 -0.68 -17.93
CA THR A 176 -4.14 -0.54 -16.67
C THR A 176 -3.19 -0.28 -15.52
N LYS A 177 -3.51 0.70 -14.66
CA LYS A 177 -2.74 0.98 -13.46
C LYS A 177 -2.81 -0.19 -12.48
N LEU A 178 -1.65 -0.62 -11.96
CA LEU A 178 -1.53 -1.75 -11.03
C LEU A 178 -1.76 -1.33 -9.57
N MET A 179 -2.80 -0.53 -9.38
CA MET A 179 -3.13 0.21 -8.16
C MET A 179 -3.96 -0.61 -7.16
N ASN A 180 -4.22 -1.87 -7.50
CA ASN A 180 -4.96 -2.86 -6.72
C ASN A 180 -4.32 -4.24 -6.93
N PHE A 181 -4.61 -5.19 -6.04
CA PHE A 181 -4.03 -6.53 -6.09
C PHE A 181 -4.52 -7.35 -7.28
N GLU A 182 -5.75 -7.15 -7.73
CA GLU A 182 -6.27 -7.83 -8.92
C GLU A 182 -5.36 -7.58 -10.14
N HIS A 183 -5.13 -6.31 -10.49
CA HIS A 183 -4.34 -5.94 -11.66
C HIS A 183 -2.86 -6.27 -11.46
N TYR A 184 -2.32 -6.01 -10.27
CA TYR A 184 -0.94 -6.36 -9.92
C TYR A 184 -0.68 -7.86 -10.08
N LEU A 185 -1.54 -8.72 -9.52
CA LEU A 185 -1.40 -10.16 -9.64
C LEU A 185 -1.64 -10.63 -11.07
N ARG A 186 -2.52 -9.98 -11.84
CA ARG A 186 -2.72 -10.27 -13.27
C ARG A 186 -1.45 -10.05 -14.08
N ALA A 187 -0.71 -8.98 -13.80
CA ALA A 187 0.59 -8.72 -14.42
C ALA A 187 1.64 -9.77 -14.03
N LYS A 188 1.66 -10.21 -12.76
CA LYS A 188 2.56 -11.28 -12.33
C LYS A 188 2.22 -12.64 -12.95
N VAL A 189 0.94 -12.98 -13.02
CA VAL A 189 0.46 -14.20 -13.67
C VAL A 189 0.76 -14.19 -15.16
N TYR A 190 0.66 -13.03 -15.82
CA TYR A 190 1.10 -12.87 -17.19
C TYR A 190 2.57 -13.28 -17.36
N LEU A 191 3.48 -12.74 -16.53
CA LEU A 191 4.91 -13.05 -16.60
C LEU A 191 5.20 -14.53 -16.31
N ALA A 192 4.59 -15.09 -15.26
CA ALA A 192 4.74 -16.50 -14.90
C ALA A 192 4.22 -17.44 -16.00
N THR A 193 3.08 -17.12 -16.61
CA THR A 193 2.51 -17.88 -17.72
C THR A 193 3.43 -17.82 -18.94
N ARG A 194 3.91 -16.62 -19.31
CA ARG A 194 4.84 -16.45 -20.43
C ARG A 194 6.13 -17.24 -20.22
N SER A 195 6.71 -17.16 -19.03
CA SER A 195 7.92 -17.92 -18.67
C SER A 195 7.69 -19.43 -18.80
N SER A 196 6.57 -19.93 -18.27
CA SER A 196 6.21 -21.35 -18.33
C SER A 196 6.03 -21.85 -19.77
N LEU A 197 5.28 -21.11 -20.58
CA LEU A 197 5.05 -21.46 -21.99
C LEU A 197 6.36 -21.42 -22.78
N SER A 198 7.19 -20.40 -22.58
CA SER A 198 8.50 -20.27 -23.21
C SER A 198 9.40 -21.47 -22.89
N ARG A 199 9.49 -21.87 -21.61
CA ARG A 199 10.24 -23.07 -21.20
C ARG A 199 9.71 -24.35 -21.84
N GLN A 200 8.40 -24.47 -21.97
CA GLN A 200 7.75 -25.62 -22.62
C GLN A 200 7.80 -25.56 -24.15
N GLN A 201 8.48 -24.56 -24.72
CA GLN A 201 8.54 -24.32 -26.17
C GLN A 201 7.15 -24.15 -26.81
N GLN A 202 6.19 -23.67 -26.02
CA GLN A 202 4.83 -23.39 -26.48
C GLN A 202 4.72 -21.94 -26.99
N PRO A 203 3.77 -21.68 -27.90
CA PRO A 203 3.41 -20.32 -28.29
C PRO A 203 3.06 -19.47 -27.08
N HIS A 204 3.69 -18.30 -26.96
CA HIS A 204 3.61 -17.42 -25.79
C HIS A 204 3.44 -15.96 -26.19
N ASP A 205 2.77 -15.72 -27.31
CA ASP A 205 2.38 -14.37 -27.72
C ASP A 205 1.29 -13.80 -26.79
N ASP A 206 1.12 -12.47 -26.86
CA ASP A 206 0.19 -11.74 -26.00
C ASP A 206 -1.27 -12.21 -26.16
N ASN A 207 -1.67 -12.64 -27.35
CA ASN A 207 -3.03 -13.10 -27.62
C ASN A 207 -3.31 -14.42 -26.91
N ILE A 208 -2.34 -15.33 -26.90
CA ILE A 208 -2.44 -16.64 -26.24
C ILE A 208 -2.47 -16.45 -24.73
N ILE A 209 -1.55 -15.66 -24.19
CA ILE A 209 -1.50 -15.39 -22.74
C ILE A 209 -2.79 -14.70 -22.29
N THR A 210 -3.29 -13.72 -23.06
CA THR A 210 -4.55 -13.04 -22.76
C THR A 210 -5.75 -13.99 -22.73
N LYS A 211 -5.81 -14.96 -23.66
CA LYS A 211 -6.85 -16.00 -23.65
C LYS A 211 -6.76 -16.90 -22.41
N LEU A 212 -5.55 -17.24 -21.97
CA LEU A 212 -5.34 -18.02 -20.75
C LEU A 212 -5.73 -17.23 -19.49
N LEU A 213 -5.34 -15.96 -19.40
CA LEU A 213 -5.73 -15.07 -18.30
C LEU A 213 -7.25 -14.90 -18.19
N LYS A 214 -7.99 -14.93 -19.31
CA LYS A 214 -9.46 -14.89 -19.29
C LYS A 214 -10.07 -16.09 -18.57
N LYS A 215 -9.41 -17.25 -18.54
CA LYS A 215 -9.88 -18.43 -17.79
C LYS A 215 -9.78 -18.24 -16.27
N LEU A 216 -8.97 -17.28 -15.83
CA LEU A 216 -8.75 -16.93 -14.42
C LEU A 216 -9.60 -15.73 -13.96
N ASN A 217 -10.53 -15.25 -14.80
CA ASN A 217 -11.32 -14.07 -14.49
C ASN A 217 -12.16 -14.24 -13.22
N ASN A 218 -12.60 -15.46 -12.90
CA ASN A 218 -13.36 -15.73 -11.68
C ASN A 218 -12.49 -15.50 -10.44
N GLU A 219 -11.26 -15.99 -10.46
CA GLU A 219 -10.28 -15.81 -9.39
C GLU A 219 -9.90 -14.34 -9.23
N PHE A 220 -9.66 -13.63 -10.34
CA PHE A 220 -9.40 -12.18 -10.29
C PHE A 220 -10.58 -11.39 -9.72
N ASN A 221 -11.81 -11.71 -10.15
CA ASN A 221 -13.02 -11.08 -9.59
C ASN A 221 -13.17 -11.37 -8.09
N GLN A 222 -12.84 -12.58 -7.64
CA GLN A 222 -12.84 -12.94 -6.23
C GLN A 222 -11.80 -12.12 -5.45
N ILE A 223 -10.57 -12.01 -5.97
CA ILE A 223 -9.50 -11.21 -5.37
C ILE A 223 -9.96 -9.76 -5.21
N HIS A 224 -10.52 -9.16 -6.26
CA HIS A 224 -10.99 -7.78 -6.23
C HIS A 224 -12.12 -7.57 -5.20
N LYS A 225 -13.04 -8.53 -5.09
CA LYS A 225 -14.11 -8.50 -4.09
C LYS A 225 -13.54 -8.55 -2.67
N GLU A 226 -12.68 -9.53 -2.38
CA GLU A 226 -12.05 -9.68 -1.07
C GLU A 226 -11.18 -8.46 -0.69
N GLU A 227 -10.46 -7.89 -1.67
CA GLU A 227 -9.70 -6.66 -1.52
C GLU A 227 -10.60 -5.48 -1.13
N THR A 228 -11.72 -5.31 -1.84
CA THR A 228 -12.67 -4.23 -1.57
C THR A 228 -13.31 -4.36 -0.19
N GLU A 229 -13.66 -5.59 0.22
CA GLU A 229 -14.19 -5.87 1.55
C GLU A 229 -13.17 -5.57 2.65
N LEU A 230 -11.90 -5.97 2.44
CA LEU A 230 -10.82 -5.69 3.38
C LEU A 230 -10.57 -4.18 3.53
N ILE A 231 -10.53 -3.43 2.42
CA ILE A 231 -10.37 -1.98 2.44
C ILE A 231 -11.49 -1.34 3.27
N LYS A 232 -12.75 -1.71 3.03
CA LYS A 232 -13.90 -1.14 3.75
C LYS A 232 -13.85 -1.45 5.24
N ALA A 233 -13.55 -2.69 5.62
CA ALA A 233 -13.43 -3.09 7.02
C ALA A 233 -12.33 -2.27 7.73
N GLN A 234 -11.14 -2.21 7.12
CA GLN A 234 -10.01 -1.48 7.68
C GLN A 234 -10.25 0.03 7.74
N GLN A 235 -10.96 0.61 6.76
CA GLN A 235 -11.40 2.01 6.76
C GLN A 235 -12.24 2.30 8.00
N ASN A 236 -13.29 1.50 8.24
CA ASN A 236 -14.15 1.67 9.40
C ASN A 236 -13.37 1.56 10.71
N GLU A 237 -12.53 0.53 10.86
CA GLU A 237 -11.71 0.31 12.06
C GLU A 237 -10.73 1.46 12.33
N THR A 238 -10.20 2.08 11.27
CA THR A 238 -9.27 3.22 11.40
C THR A 238 -10.00 4.53 11.70
N GLN A 239 -11.23 4.70 11.23
CA GLN A 239 -12.03 5.90 11.51
C GLN A 239 -12.61 5.89 12.92
N GLU A 240 -12.88 4.71 13.49
CA GLU A 240 -13.43 4.56 14.85
C GLU A 240 -12.65 5.35 15.92
N PRO A 241 -11.32 5.21 16.07
CA PRO A 241 -10.55 5.99 17.05
C PRO A 241 -10.45 7.48 16.71
N LEU A 242 -10.76 7.87 15.47
CA LEU A 242 -10.74 9.27 15.02
C LEU A 242 -12.08 9.98 15.20
N LYS A 243 -13.20 9.27 15.43
CA LYS A 243 -14.53 9.88 15.65
C LYS A 243 -14.56 11.01 16.69
N PRO A 244 -13.81 10.94 17.82
CA PRO A 244 -13.77 12.02 18.80
C PRO A 244 -13.07 13.30 18.30
N LEU A 245 -12.41 13.23 17.14
CA LEU A 245 -11.69 14.32 16.50
C LEU A 245 -12.63 14.98 15.47
N PRO A 246 -13.30 16.09 15.80
CA PRO A 246 -14.29 16.68 14.92
C PRO A 246 -13.56 17.43 13.80
N PHE A 247 -13.57 16.84 12.62
CA PHE A 247 -13.53 17.59 11.38
C PHE A 247 -14.74 17.21 10.55
N GLU A 248 -15.48 18.23 10.12
CA GLU A 248 -16.43 18.09 9.03
C GLU A 248 -15.70 17.55 7.80
N ASP A 249 -16.33 16.53 7.23
CA ASP A 249 -16.09 16.04 5.89
C ASP A 249 -16.00 17.24 4.94
N ARG A 250 -14.78 17.61 4.51
CA ARG A 250 -14.61 18.53 3.38
C ARG A 250 -14.81 17.72 2.09
N SER A 251 -16.02 17.18 1.95
CA SER A 251 -16.56 16.63 0.72
C SER A 251 -17.79 17.45 0.33
N LYS A 252 -17.52 18.68 -0.12
CA LYS A 252 -18.33 19.42 -1.08
C LYS A 252 -17.42 19.96 -2.16
#